data_AF-A9PH57-F1
#
_entry.id   AF-A9PH57-F1
#
_cell.length_a   1.000
_cell.length_b   1.000
_cell.length_c   1.000
_cell.angle_alpha   90.00
_cell.angle_beta   90.00
_cell.angle_gamma   90.00
#
_symmetry.space_group_name_H-M   'P 1'
#
loop_
_entity.id
_entity.type
_entity.pdbx_description
1 polymer ?
#
loop_
_entity_poly.entity_id
_entity_poly.type
_entity_poly.pdbx_seq_one_letter_code
_entity_poly.pdbx_strand_id
1 'polypeptide(L)' 'MFFIAKRKHANQDVFYFSAKMPRGIPFLTELTTVVGIPGIKCAIKTPNPEMASLFFEAIETLLKG' A
#
# COMPACT_ATOMS: atom_id res chain seq x y z
N MET A 1 0.60 10.67 3.44
CA MET A 1 0.18 9.65 2.45
C MET A 1 -1.10 10.15 1.80
N PHE A 2 -1.25 9.95 0.50
CA PHE A 2 -2.38 10.43 -0.29
C PHE A 2 -3.05 9.26 -0.98
N PHE A 3 -4.37 9.21 -0.90
CA PHE A 3 -5.18 8.32 -1.72
C PHE A 3 -5.24 8.89 -3.15
N ILE A 4 -4.93 8.05 -4.14
CA ILE A 4 -4.84 8.46 -5.54
C ILE A 4 -6.00 7.91 -6.35
N ALA A 5 -6.34 6.65 -6.16
CA ALA A 5 -7.45 6.02 -6.88
C ALA A 5 -7.94 4.77 -6.17
N LYS A 6 -9.19 4.41 -6.41
CA LYS A 6 -9.76 3.09 -6.13
C LYS A 6 -10.20 2.49 -7.46
N ARG A 7 -9.87 1.22 -7.69
CA ARG A 7 -10.39 0.44 -8.81
C ARG A 7 -11.08 -0.80 -8.27
N LYS A 8 -12.18 -1.17 -8.92
CA LYS A 8 -12.82 -2.46 -8.71
C LYS A 8 -12.44 -3.38 -9.86
N HIS A 9 -11.91 -4.56 -9.55
CA HIS A 9 -11.56 -5.56 -10.55
C HIS A 9 -12.15 -6.90 -10.13
N ALA A 10 -13.26 -7.28 -10.78
CA ALA A 10 -14.08 -8.43 -10.37
C ALA A 10 -14.50 -8.33 -8.88
N ASN A 11 -14.06 -9.27 -8.05
CA ASN A 11 -14.29 -9.32 -6.61
C ASN A 11 -13.18 -8.66 -5.79
N GLN A 12 -12.28 -7.91 -6.44
CA GLN A 12 -11.17 -7.22 -5.79
C GLN A 12 -11.43 -5.73 -5.72
N ASP A 13 -11.15 -5.15 -4.56
CA ASP A 13 -11.00 -3.71 -4.39
C ASP A 13 -9.51 -3.40 -4.30
N VAL A 14 -9.04 -2.55 -5.22
CA VAL A 14 -7.64 -2.13 -5.36
C VAL A 14 -7.53 -0.65 -5.06
N PHE A 15 -6.70 -0.30 -4.08
CA PHE A 15 -6.47 1.07 -3.64
C PHE A 15 -5.04 1.49 -3.97
N TYR A 16 -4.91 2.62 -4.65
CA TYR A 16 -3.65 3.23 -5.01
C TYR A 16 -3.37 4.43 -4.11
N PHE A 17 -2.18 4.45 -3.53
CA PHE A 17 -1.69 5.53 -2.70
C PHE A 17 -0.33 6.03 -3.17
N SER A 18 -0.05 7.28 -2.86
CA SER A 18 1.29 7.84 -2.97
C SER A 18 1.73 8.49 -1.67
N ALA A 19 3.03 8.55 -1.46
CA ALA A 19 3.63 9.37 -0.42
C ALA A 19 4.99 9.88 -0.90
N LYS A 20 5.51 10.87 -0.18
CA LYS A 20 6.87 11.36 -0.36
C LYS A 20 7.55 11.31 1.00
N MET A 21 8.65 10.58 1.08
CA MET A 21 9.48 10.53 2.29
C MET A 21 10.31 11.82 2.42
N PRO A 22 10.90 12.09 3.60
CA PRO A 22 11.93 13.11 3.74
C PRO A 22 13.01 12.95 2.65
N ARG A 23 13.59 14.07 2.20
CA ARG A 23 14.51 14.14 1.04
C ARG A 23 13.85 13.87 -0.31
N GLY A 24 12.52 13.75 -0.34
CA GLY A 24 11.74 13.78 -1.57
C GLY A 24 11.61 12.44 -2.30
N ILE A 25 11.96 11.33 -1.64
CA ILE A 25 11.89 9.99 -2.23
C ILE A 25 10.41 9.59 -2.41
N PRO A 26 9.96 9.27 -3.63
CA PRO A 26 8.57 8.89 -3.86
C PRO A 26 8.29 7.47 -3.37
N PHE A 27 7.06 7.27 -2.96
CA PHE A 27 6.55 5.99 -2.49
C PHE A 27 5.19 5.75 -3.14
N LEU A 28 5.02 4.63 -3.82
CA LEU A 28 3.74 4.21 -4.39
C LEU A 28 3.31 2.92 -3.71
N THR A 29 2.04 2.83 -3.32
CA THR A 29 1.49 1.66 -2.64
C THR A 29 0.20 1.23 -3.32
N GLU A 30 0.06 -0.06 -3.58
CA GLU A 30 -1.20 -0.70 -3.96
C GLU A 30 -1.63 -1.63 -2.81
N LEU A 31 -2.85 -1.41 -2.30
CA LEU A 31 -3.50 -2.34 -1.38
C LEU A 31 -4.62 -3.05 -2.12
N THR A 32 -4.57 -4.37 -2.17
CA THR A 32 -5.55 -5.21 -2.85
C THR A 32 -6.26 -6.10 -1.84
N THR A 33 -7.58 -6.01 -1.82
CA THR A 33 -8.45 -6.81 -0.96
C THR A 33 -9.39 -7.63 -1.83
N VAL A 34 -9.77 -8.82 -1.39
CA VAL A 34 -10.73 -9.67 -2.10
C VAL A 34 -11.97 -9.85 -1.24
N VAL A 35 -13.14 -9.54 -1.79
CA VAL A 35 -14.41 -9.64 -1.06
C VAL A 35 -14.62 -11.07 -0.56
N GLY A 36 -14.87 -11.21 0.75
CA GLY A 36 -15.09 -12.50 1.40
C GLY A 36 -13.82 -13.27 1.77
N ILE A 37 -12.62 -12.76 1.45
CA ILE A 37 -11.36 -13.37 1.87
C ILE A 37 -10.65 -12.44 2.86
N PRO A 38 -10.41 -12.88 4.11
CA PRO A 38 -9.63 -12.13 5.06
C PRO A 38 -8.19 -11.94 4.57
N GLY A 39 -7.69 -10.71 4.69
CA GLY A 39 -6.31 -10.37 4.33
C GLY A 39 -6.21 -9.29 3.25
N ILE A 40 -5.02 -8.70 3.17
CA ILE A 40 -4.73 -7.59 2.26
C ILE A 40 -3.37 -7.89 1.62
N LYS A 41 -3.30 -7.78 0.29
CA LYS A 41 -2.04 -7.76 -0.43
C LYS A 41 -1.52 -6.33 -0.47
N CYS A 42 -0.28 -6.12 -0.08
CA CYS A 42 0.39 -4.82 -0.12
C CYS A 42 1.55 -4.89 -1.12
N ALA A 43 1.51 -4.07 -2.17
CA ALA A 43 2.60 -3.91 -3.11
C ALA A 43 3.17 -2.49 -3.01
N ILE A 44 4.49 -2.39 -2.95
CA ILE A 44 5.21 -1.14 -2.72
C ILE A 44 6.20 -0.93 -3.86
N LYS A 45 6.23 0.28 -4.41
CA LYS A 45 7.24 0.71 -5.38
C LYS A 45 7.94 1.96 -4.90
N THR A 46 9.25 1.85 -4.69
CA THR A 46 10.12 2.89 -4.16
C THR A 46 11.53 2.69 -4.73
N PRO A 47 12.31 3.76 -4.97
CA PRO A 47 13.72 3.63 -5.32
C PRO A 47 14.62 3.26 -4.13
N ASN A 48 14.09 3.24 -2.90
CA ASN A 48 14.80 2.81 -1.68
C ASN A 48 14.18 1.50 -1.14
N PRO A 49 14.84 0.34 -1.32
CA PRO A 49 14.29 -0.97 -0.94
C PRO A 49 14.24 -1.20 0.58
N GLU A 50 15.18 -0.67 1.36
CA GLU A 50 15.17 -0.80 2.84
C GLU A 50 13.90 -0.17 3.43
N MET A 51 13.51 0.98 2.87
CA MET A 51 12.27 1.66 3.27
C MET A 51 11.00 0.90 2.88
N ALA A 52 11.06 0.02 1.89
CA ALA A 52 9.90 -0.80 1.51
C ALA A 52 9.52 -1.76 2.65
N SER A 53 10.51 -2.41 3.27
CA SER A 53 10.30 -3.33 4.40
C SER A 53 9.73 -2.61 5.62
N LEU A 54 10.34 -1.49 6.02
CA LEU A 54 9.88 -0.70 7.17
C LEU A 54 8.43 -0.20 6.99
N PHE A 55 8.09 0.24 5.78
CA PHE A 55 6.75 0.68 5.49
C PHE A 55 5.74 -0.47 5.49
N PHE A 56 6.12 -1.65 4.98
CA PHE A 56 5.27 -2.83 5.03
C PHE A 56 4.93 -3.19 6.48
N GLU A 57 5.92 -3.24 7.38
CA GLU A 57 5.70 -3.51 8.81
C GLU A 57 4.79 -2.47 9.48
N ALA A 58 4.96 -1.19 9.14
CA ALA A 58 4.11 -0.11 9.66
C ALA A 58 2.65 -0.25 9.19
N ILE A 59 2.43 -0.57 7.90
CA ILE A 59 1.09 -0.82 7.35
C ILE A 59 0.48 -2.08 7.95
N GLU A 60 1.26 -3.15 8.10
CA GLU A 60 0.80 -4.38 8.73
C GLU A 60 0.35 -4.12 10.17
N THR A 61 1.14 -3.37 10.95
CA THR A 61 0.80 -2.98 12.32
C THR A 61 -0.47 -2.13 12.36
N LEU A 62 -0.57 -1.12 11.48
CA LEU A 62 -1.75 -0.24 11.40
C LEU A 62 -3.04 -1.01 11.06
N LEU A 63 -2.94 -2.01 10.20
CA LEU A 63 -4.09 -2.80 9.74
C LEU A 63 -4.44 -3.96 10.68
N LYS A 64 -3.48 -4.42 11.50
CA LYS A 64 -3.71 -5.45 12.51
C LYS A 64 -4.48 -4.94 13.73
N GLY A 65 -4.50 -3.63 13.97
CA GLY A 65 -5.39 -2.95 14.94
C GLY A 65 -5.28 -3.47 16.36
#